data_AF-A0A420SW87-F1
#
_entry.id   AF-A0A420SW87-F1
#
_cell.length_a   1.000
_cell.length_b   1.000
_cell.length_c   1.000
_cell.angle_alpha   90.00
_cell.angle_beta   90.00
_cell.angle_gamma   90.00
#
_symmetry.space_group_name_H-M   'P 1'
#
loop_
_entity.id
_entity.type
_entity.pdbx_description
1 polymer ?
#
loop_
_entity_poly.entity_id
_entity_poly.type
_entity_poly.pdbx_seq_one_letter_code
_entity_poly.pdbx_strand_id
1 'polypeptide(L)'
;MSTTETVLLEPPWAKSGNKWFRTAYKWKRDEIFNWMADMTKVGGAGPEDQETRDLLTAIRGRLIDLSLPKGSLYMDKTRRPDSHISRNMNLDWKREDKTSSKFNVSPMFFRQITKTFKGPAPDWWCPYDLLGLFLGLLGPAPSTATKYNFYLPLTGVYGRWCARIAGKPEKSWKWEPDVKGEGTLPYVFQCTWSLEVDESTKKHWAKYFLGASTAGDNWEIKNPKSPRYTGAWRERVGEDRFKMLYRCQRIVMVRESDYREKNAPSQTAANGSKVAYGNCAETYPFIMISSSNTTQNLKSMSGLALQKNFLKDGEYAEYNAASGTAIWENLMAPCPNCTMLIAQVGATRSKFDLEKGQGTPPKPLASILATQDVSVEA
;
A
#
# COMPACT_ATOMS: atom_id res chain seq x y z
N MET A 1 -30.43 -17.42 -27.10
CA MET A 1 -29.79 -17.11 -25.80
C MET A 1 -28.54 -16.30 -26.11
N SER A 2 -28.56 -15.01 -25.79
CA SER A 2 -27.45 -14.09 -26.05
C SER A 2 -26.34 -14.41 -25.06
N THR A 3 -25.23 -14.96 -25.56
CA THR A 3 -23.98 -15.06 -24.83
C THR A 3 -23.39 -13.66 -24.72
N THR A 4 -23.69 -12.95 -23.64
CA THR A 4 -22.91 -11.77 -23.26
C THR A 4 -21.48 -12.22 -23.01
N GLU A 5 -20.64 -11.96 -24.01
CA GLU A 5 -19.19 -12.08 -23.94
C GLU A 5 -18.72 -11.23 -22.75
N THR A 6 -18.29 -11.86 -21.66
CA THR A 6 -17.70 -11.15 -20.53
C THR A 6 -16.32 -10.68 -20.97
N VAL A 7 -16.26 -9.62 -21.76
CA VAL A 7 -15.02 -8.91 -22.02
C VAL A 7 -14.54 -8.43 -20.65
N LEU A 8 -13.41 -8.98 -20.19
CA LEU A 8 -12.68 -8.43 -19.05
C LEU A 8 -12.29 -7.00 -19.44
N LEU A 9 -13.14 -6.04 -19.08
CA LEU A 9 -12.97 -4.65 -19.41
C LEU A 9 -11.81 -4.11 -18.58
N GLU A 10 -10.73 -3.76 -19.26
CA GLU A 10 -9.60 -3.08 -18.64
C GLU A 10 -10.10 -1.78 -17.98
N PRO A 11 -9.55 -1.41 -16.80
CA PRO A 11 -9.94 -0.20 -16.13
C PRO A 11 -9.83 1.02 -17.06
N PRO A 12 -10.85 1.87 -17.17
CA PRO A 12 -10.84 3.01 -18.09
C PRO A 12 -9.63 3.94 -17.90
N TRP A 13 -9.16 4.09 -16.65
CA TRP A 13 -8.01 4.93 -16.32
C TRP A 13 -6.68 4.36 -16.86
N ALA A 14 -6.57 3.04 -17.02
CA ALA A 14 -5.35 2.38 -17.44
C ALA A 14 -5.13 2.44 -18.96
N LYS A 15 -6.17 2.75 -19.77
CA LYS A 15 -6.09 2.88 -21.24
C LYS A 15 -5.10 3.96 -21.69
N SER A 16 -4.88 4.99 -20.88
CA SER A 16 -3.93 6.07 -21.16
C SER A 16 -2.47 5.68 -20.90
N GLY A 17 -2.22 4.47 -20.37
CA GLY A 17 -0.89 3.88 -20.17
C GLY A 17 0.08 4.78 -19.42
N ASN A 18 1.34 4.82 -19.88
CA ASN A 18 2.43 5.59 -19.28
C ASN A 18 2.12 7.10 -19.12
N LYS A 19 1.27 7.69 -19.98
CA LYS A 19 0.91 9.11 -19.87
C LYS A 19 0.11 9.38 -18.60
N TRP A 20 -0.78 8.45 -18.22
CA TRP A 20 -1.55 8.58 -16.99
C TRP A 20 -0.63 8.54 -15.78
N PHE A 21 0.25 7.53 -15.66
CA PHE A 21 1.17 7.43 -14.51
C PHE A 21 2.03 8.68 -14.34
N ARG A 22 2.56 9.24 -15.43
CA ARG A 22 3.36 10.47 -15.40
C ARG A 22 2.58 11.69 -14.92
N THR A 23 1.30 11.77 -15.26
CA THR A 23 0.42 12.86 -14.86
C THR A 23 -0.03 12.68 -13.41
N ALA A 24 -0.54 11.49 -13.09
CA ALA A 24 -1.00 11.08 -11.76
C ALA A 24 0.08 11.22 -10.69
N TYR A 25 1.34 10.90 -11.01
CA TYR A 25 2.46 11.06 -10.09
C TYR A 25 2.66 12.51 -9.63
N LYS A 26 2.25 13.50 -10.44
CA LYS A 26 2.42 14.93 -10.16
C LYS A 26 1.21 15.53 -9.44
N TRP A 27 0.12 14.79 -9.29
CA TRP A 27 -1.10 15.32 -8.69
C TRP A 27 -0.90 15.75 -7.25
N LYS A 28 -1.49 16.90 -6.95
CA LYS A 28 -1.72 17.40 -5.60
C LYS A 28 -2.84 16.62 -4.93
N ARG A 29 -2.96 16.78 -3.62
CA ARG A 29 -3.92 16.01 -2.82
C ARG A 29 -5.36 16.16 -3.33
N ASP A 30 -5.80 17.37 -3.63
CA ASP A 30 -7.18 17.61 -4.07
C ASP A 30 -7.44 17.04 -5.47
N GLU A 31 -6.44 17.05 -6.37
CA GLU A 31 -6.54 16.39 -7.68
C GLU A 31 -6.73 14.88 -7.52
N ILE A 32 -6.02 14.25 -6.57
CA ILE A 32 -6.20 12.83 -6.24
C ILE A 32 -7.64 12.57 -5.77
N PHE A 33 -8.15 13.36 -4.83
CA PHE A 33 -9.51 13.15 -4.31
C PHE A 33 -10.62 13.48 -5.32
N ASN A 34 -10.38 14.40 -6.24
CA ASN A 34 -11.28 14.68 -7.36
C ASN A 34 -11.30 13.51 -8.34
N TRP A 35 -10.13 13.00 -8.74
CA TRP A 35 -10.04 11.82 -9.59
C TRP A 35 -10.71 10.60 -8.94
N MET A 36 -10.50 10.38 -7.64
CA MET A 36 -11.20 9.32 -6.91
C MET A 36 -12.72 9.49 -6.96
N ALA A 37 -13.23 10.72 -6.88
CA ALA A 37 -14.67 11.00 -6.98
C ALA A 37 -15.24 10.65 -8.35
N ASP A 38 -14.47 10.83 -9.42
CA ASP A 38 -14.87 10.42 -10.76
C ASP A 38 -14.87 8.89 -10.90
N MET A 39 -13.88 8.21 -10.31
CA MET A 39 -13.84 6.75 -10.30
C MET A 39 -15.00 6.12 -9.52
N THR A 40 -15.53 6.79 -8.48
CA THR A 40 -16.72 6.27 -7.78
C THR A 40 -17.98 6.31 -8.64
N LYS A 41 -18.04 7.13 -9.69
CA LYS A 41 -19.16 7.16 -10.65
C LYS A 41 -19.05 6.06 -11.70
N VAL A 42 -17.81 5.70 -12.05
CA VAL A 42 -17.50 4.66 -13.04
C VAL A 42 -17.64 3.26 -12.43
N GLY A 43 -17.16 3.04 -11.20
CA GLY A 43 -17.13 1.73 -10.57
C GLY A 43 -15.83 0.96 -10.83
N GLY A 44 -15.91 -0.36 -10.75
CA GLY A 44 -14.79 -1.28 -11.00
C GLY A 44 -14.64 -1.64 -12.47
N ALA A 45 -14.48 -2.92 -12.77
CA ALA A 45 -14.35 -3.41 -14.14
C ALA A 45 -15.61 -3.18 -15.00
N GLY A 46 -16.78 -2.93 -14.42
CA GLY A 46 -18.03 -2.70 -15.13
C GLY A 46 -18.69 -1.34 -14.81
N PRO A 47 -19.21 -0.60 -15.81
CA PRO A 47 -19.83 0.72 -15.61
C PRO A 47 -21.18 0.68 -14.86
N GLU A 48 -21.71 -0.51 -14.56
CA GLU A 48 -22.99 -0.72 -13.89
C GLU A 48 -22.88 -1.32 -12.48
N ASP A 49 -21.66 -1.57 -11.98
CA ASP A 49 -21.46 -2.20 -10.67
C ASP A 49 -21.73 -1.22 -9.51
N GLN A 50 -23.00 -1.13 -9.09
CA GLN A 50 -23.43 -0.26 -8.00
C GLN A 50 -22.76 -0.62 -6.68
N GLU A 51 -22.53 -1.90 -6.39
CA GLU A 51 -21.90 -2.31 -5.14
C GLU A 51 -20.45 -1.82 -5.06
N THR A 52 -19.70 -1.93 -6.15
CA THR A 52 -18.33 -1.38 -6.21
C THR A 52 -18.34 0.14 -6.13
N ARG A 53 -19.32 0.82 -6.73
CA ARG A 53 -19.44 2.29 -6.64
C ARG A 53 -19.71 2.77 -5.22
N ASP A 54 -20.61 2.10 -4.51
CA ASP A 54 -20.91 2.39 -3.10
C ASP A 54 -19.67 2.14 -2.22
N LEU A 55 -18.95 1.05 -2.49
CA LEU A 55 -17.73 0.70 -1.78
C LEU A 55 -16.61 1.73 -2.00
N LEU A 56 -16.34 2.11 -3.24
CA LEU A 56 -15.37 3.16 -3.59
C LEU A 56 -15.75 4.49 -2.94
N THR A 57 -17.04 4.83 -2.91
CA THR A 57 -17.56 6.04 -2.25
C THR A 57 -17.30 6.01 -0.74
N ALA A 58 -17.59 4.88 -0.09
CA ALA A 58 -17.35 4.72 1.34
C ALA A 58 -15.86 4.80 1.68
N ILE A 59 -14.99 4.13 0.92
CA ILE A 59 -13.53 4.16 1.11
C ILE A 59 -12.99 5.58 0.92
N ARG A 60 -13.42 6.28 -0.14
CA ARG A 60 -13.04 7.68 -0.39
C ARG A 60 -13.45 8.58 0.79
N GLY A 61 -14.69 8.43 1.28
CA GLY A 61 -15.17 9.17 2.44
C GLY A 61 -14.27 8.96 3.67
N ARG A 62 -13.89 7.71 3.95
CA ARG A 62 -12.99 7.37 5.06
C ARG A 62 -11.57 7.92 4.89
N LEU A 63 -11.04 7.90 3.67
CA LEU A 63 -9.76 8.53 3.37
C LEU A 63 -9.81 10.04 3.65
N ILE A 64 -10.88 10.73 3.28
CA ILE A 64 -11.07 12.15 3.56
C ILE A 64 -11.18 12.40 5.08
N ASP A 65 -11.98 11.60 5.79
CA ASP A 65 -12.15 11.71 7.25
C ASP A 65 -10.81 11.57 8.01
N LEU A 66 -9.90 10.73 7.50
CA LEU A 66 -8.57 10.49 8.09
C LEU A 66 -7.47 11.42 7.56
N SER A 67 -7.80 12.39 6.71
CA SER A 67 -6.79 13.24 6.06
C SER A 67 -6.97 14.72 6.42
N LEU A 68 -5.87 15.46 6.49
CA LEU A 68 -5.88 16.93 6.53
C LEU A 68 -6.54 17.53 5.28
N PRO A 69 -6.94 18.81 5.25
CA PRO A 69 -6.93 19.76 6.36
C PRO A 69 -8.22 19.75 7.17
N LYS A 70 -9.22 18.94 6.81
CA LYS A 70 -10.57 18.99 7.42
C LYS A 70 -11.11 17.61 7.82
N GLY A 71 -10.27 16.57 7.84
CA GLY A 71 -10.68 15.23 8.21
C GLY A 71 -11.23 15.19 9.63
N SER A 72 -12.49 14.77 9.74
CA SER A 72 -13.25 14.74 10.99
C SER A 72 -12.64 13.79 12.01
N LEU A 73 -12.16 12.62 11.57
CA LEU A 73 -11.49 11.62 12.40
C LEU A 73 -10.04 11.99 12.68
N TYR A 74 -9.37 12.65 11.74
CA TYR A 74 -7.99 13.09 11.90
C TYR A 74 -7.86 14.21 12.96
N MET A 75 -8.73 15.23 12.91
CA MET A 75 -8.69 16.40 13.82
C MET A 75 -9.55 16.25 15.09
N ASP A 76 -10.04 15.04 15.40
CA ASP A 76 -10.98 14.82 16.50
C ASP A 76 -10.40 15.35 17.84
N LYS A 77 -11.02 16.42 18.36
CA LYS A 77 -10.61 17.09 19.59
C LYS A 77 -10.69 16.18 20.82
N THR A 78 -11.56 15.17 20.79
CA THR A 78 -11.70 14.18 21.87
C THR A 78 -10.61 13.12 21.84
N ARG A 79 -9.84 13.00 20.73
CA ARG A 79 -8.85 11.93 20.50
C ARG A 79 -7.44 12.46 20.20
N ARG A 80 -7.10 13.63 20.73
CA ARG A 80 -5.79 14.27 20.51
C ARG A 80 -4.61 13.41 21.00
N PRO A 81 -3.44 13.42 20.33
CA PRO A 81 -3.03 14.29 19.21
C PRO A 81 -3.75 13.99 17.89
N ASP A 82 -3.48 14.73 16.81
CA ASP A 82 -4.04 14.35 15.50
C ASP A 82 -3.40 13.07 14.99
N SER A 83 -4.12 12.31 14.17
CA SER A 83 -3.60 11.06 13.60
C SER A 83 -4.35 10.64 12.36
N HIS A 84 -3.61 10.07 11.42
CA HIS A 84 -4.18 9.43 10.24
C HIS A 84 -4.72 8.02 10.52
N ILE A 85 -4.48 7.47 11.72
CA ILE A 85 -4.95 6.14 12.10
C ILE A 85 -6.28 6.24 12.83
N SER A 86 -7.28 5.53 12.30
CA SER A 86 -8.58 5.39 12.93
C SER A 86 -8.45 4.71 14.28
N ARG A 87 -8.95 5.37 15.34
CA ARG A 87 -8.75 4.94 16.73
C ARG A 87 -9.85 5.40 17.66
N ASN A 88 -10.03 4.65 18.75
CA ASN A 88 -10.91 5.01 19.86
C ASN A 88 -10.07 5.20 21.13
N MET A 89 -10.59 6.00 22.08
CA MET A 89 -10.00 6.12 23.41
C MET A 89 -10.01 4.76 24.11
N ASN A 90 -8.89 4.40 24.72
CA ASN A 90 -8.81 3.26 25.62
C ASN A 90 -9.20 3.73 27.04
N LEU A 91 -10.36 3.31 27.53
CA LEU A 91 -10.90 3.74 28.84
C LEU A 91 -10.07 3.20 30.01
N ASP A 92 -9.36 2.10 29.81
CA ASP A 92 -8.51 1.48 30.83
C ASP A 92 -7.08 2.04 30.81
N TRP A 93 -6.79 3.03 29.96
CA TRP A 93 -5.46 3.59 29.83
C TRP A 93 -5.03 4.34 31.08
N LYS A 94 -3.85 3.96 31.59
CA LYS A 94 -3.17 4.67 32.67
C LYS A 94 -1.91 5.29 32.10
N ARG A 95 -1.79 6.61 32.17
CA ARG A 95 -0.65 7.37 31.62
C ARG A 95 0.71 6.86 32.14
N GLU A 96 0.72 6.34 33.36
CA GLU A 96 1.93 5.86 34.05
C GLU A 96 2.37 4.48 33.55
N ASP A 97 1.44 3.70 33.01
CA ASP A 97 1.70 2.39 32.43
C ASP A 97 2.20 2.55 30.99
N LYS A 98 3.52 2.48 30.86
CA LYS A 98 4.24 2.58 29.57
C LYS A 98 3.94 1.42 28.61
N THR A 99 3.37 0.32 29.09
CA THR A 99 2.99 -0.84 28.27
C THR A 99 1.57 -0.73 27.72
N SER A 100 0.76 0.16 28.31
CA SER A 100 -0.59 0.45 27.84
C SER A 100 -0.58 1.58 26.79
N SER A 101 -1.55 1.56 25.88
CA SER A 101 -1.77 2.63 24.92
C SER A 101 -3.00 3.45 25.27
N LYS A 102 -2.92 4.76 25.02
CA LYS A 102 -4.06 5.69 25.10
C LYS A 102 -5.20 5.32 24.17
N PHE A 103 -4.88 4.61 23.08
CA PHE A 103 -5.83 4.33 22.02
C PHE A 103 -5.89 2.84 21.69
N ASN A 104 -7.06 2.42 21.23
CA ASN A 104 -7.25 1.16 20.53
C ASN A 104 -7.48 1.47 19.05
N VAL A 105 -6.98 0.61 18.15
CA VAL A 105 -7.28 0.73 16.71
C VAL A 105 -8.80 0.60 16.52
N SER A 106 -9.38 1.49 15.72
CA SER A 106 -10.80 1.47 15.40
C SER A 106 -10.99 0.95 13.98
N PRO A 107 -11.25 -0.35 13.80
CA PRO A 107 -11.38 -0.95 12.48
C PRO A 107 -12.62 -0.42 11.75
N MET A 108 -12.50 -0.31 10.42
CA MET A 108 -13.61 -0.10 9.50
C MET A 108 -13.85 -1.39 8.72
N PHE A 109 -15.11 -1.78 8.69
CA PHE A 109 -15.54 -2.98 7.99
C PHE A 109 -16.34 -2.62 6.74
N PHE A 110 -15.96 -3.20 5.61
CA PHE A 110 -16.67 -3.03 4.34
C PHE A 110 -17.28 -4.37 3.93
N ARG A 111 -18.57 -4.55 4.24
CA ARG A 111 -19.30 -5.81 4.05
C ARG A 111 -19.28 -6.32 2.60
N GLN A 112 -19.19 -5.42 1.63
CA GLN A 112 -19.17 -5.77 0.21
C GLN A 112 -17.90 -6.57 -0.15
N ILE A 113 -16.78 -6.35 0.55
CA ILE A 113 -15.54 -7.10 0.35
C ILE A 113 -15.73 -8.58 0.71
N THR A 114 -16.57 -8.93 1.70
CA THR A 114 -16.77 -10.34 2.08
C THR A 114 -17.43 -11.18 0.98
N LYS A 115 -18.13 -10.54 0.02
CA LYS A 115 -18.78 -11.28 -1.07
C LYS A 115 -17.77 -11.82 -2.08
N THR A 116 -16.67 -11.10 -2.28
CA THR A 116 -15.61 -11.45 -3.25
C THR A 116 -14.38 -12.04 -2.55
N PHE A 117 -14.23 -11.82 -1.25
CA PHE A 117 -13.13 -12.32 -0.43
C PHE A 117 -13.47 -13.68 0.20
N LYS A 118 -12.78 -14.74 -0.23
CA LYS A 118 -12.89 -16.08 0.37
C LYS A 118 -12.02 -16.17 1.64
N GLY A 119 -12.56 -15.72 2.77
CA GLY A 119 -11.93 -15.76 4.10
C GLY A 119 -12.50 -14.71 5.05
N PRO A 120 -11.98 -14.59 6.29
CA PRO A 120 -12.30 -13.46 7.16
C PRO A 120 -11.89 -12.16 6.49
N ALA A 121 -12.84 -11.24 6.27
CA ALA A 121 -12.52 -9.99 5.59
C ALA A 121 -11.57 -9.14 6.43
N PRO A 122 -10.61 -8.44 5.78
CA PRO A 122 -9.70 -7.55 6.49
C PRO A 122 -10.46 -6.37 7.07
N ASP A 123 -10.03 -5.95 8.25
CA ASP A 123 -10.41 -4.69 8.87
C ASP A 123 -9.45 -3.59 8.39
N TRP A 124 -9.98 -2.40 8.10
CA TRP A 124 -9.19 -1.29 7.56
C TRP A 124 -9.16 -0.11 8.52
N TRP A 125 -8.01 0.54 8.69
CA TRP A 125 -7.88 1.62 9.67
C TRP A 125 -6.83 2.67 9.32
N CYS A 126 -6.02 2.40 8.29
CA CYS A 126 -4.93 3.25 7.84
C CYS A 126 -5.21 3.76 6.42
N PRO A 127 -4.97 5.06 6.12
CA PRO A 127 -5.21 5.60 4.79
C PRO A 127 -4.35 4.96 3.71
N TYR A 128 -3.13 4.51 4.03
CA TYR A 128 -2.27 3.86 3.03
C TYR A 128 -2.90 2.55 2.54
N ASP A 129 -3.45 1.75 3.45
CA ASP A 129 -4.10 0.49 3.10
C ASP A 129 -5.47 0.73 2.43
N LEU A 130 -6.22 1.74 2.88
CA LEU A 130 -7.47 2.18 2.23
C LEU A 130 -7.24 2.65 0.78
N LEU A 131 -6.13 3.35 0.53
CA LEU A 131 -5.76 3.76 -0.83
C LEU A 131 -5.39 2.55 -1.69
N GLY A 132 -4.67 1.58 -1.13
CA GLY A 132 -4.35 0.32 -1.81
C GLY A 132 -5.62 -0.47 -2.15
N LEU A 133 -6.58 -0.50 -1.22
CA LEU A 133 -7.91 -1.08 -1.43
C LEU A 133 -8.67 -0.36 -2.54
N PHE A 134 -8.74 0.97 -2.50
CA PHE A 134 -9.43 1.77 -3.52
C PHE A 134 -8.88 1.43 -4.91
N LEU A 135 -7.55 1.46 -5.08
CA LEU A 135 -6.89 1.19 -6.36
C LEU A 135 -7.05 -0.27 -6.81
N GLY A 136 -7.09 -1.22 -5.88
CA GLY A 136 -7.31 -2.64 -6.18
C GLY A 136 -8.76 -2.98 -6.58
N LEU A 137 -9.72 -2.11 -6.25
CA LEU A 137 -11.14 -2.27 -6.62
C LEU A 137 -11.49 -1.69 -7.99
N LEU A 138 -10.57 -0.95 -8.63
CA LEU A 138 -10.82 -0.35 -9.94
C LEU A 138 -10.81 -1.34 -11.10
N GLY A 139 -10.46 -2.61 -10.85
CA GLY A 139 -10.46 -3.68 -11.84
C GLY A 139 -9.09 -4.36 -12.00
N PRO A 140 -9.01 -5.33 -12.92
CA PRO A 140 -7.76 -6.06 -13.18
C PRO A 140 -6.72 -5.16 -13.85
N ALA A 141 -5.45 -5.56 -13.79
CA ALA A 141 -4.43 -4.90 -14.61
C ALA A 141 -4.73 -5.11 -16.11
N PRO A 142 -4.34 -4.17 -16.99
CA PRO A 142 -4.40 -4.36 -18.43
C PRO A 142 -3.74 -5.67 -18.87
N SER A 143 -4.23 -6.26 -19.96
CA SER A 143 -3.70 -7.52 -20.50
C SER A 143 -2.22 -7.41 -20.91
N THR A 144 -1.77 -6.21 -21.29
CA THR A 144 -0.37 -5.89 -21.63
C THR A 144 0.46 -5.43 -20.43
N ALA A 145 -0.07 -5.55 -19.20
CA ALA A 145 0.63 -5.12 -18.00
C ALA A 145 1.86 -5.98 -17.72
N THR A 146 2.96 -5.29 -17.44
CA THR A 146 4.26 -5.84 -17.09
C THR A 146 4.76 -5.16 -15.82
N LYS A 147 5.85 -5.69 -15.25
CA LYS A 147 6.50 -5.06 -14.09
C LYS A 147 6.80 -3.58 -14.37
N TYR A 148 7.25 -3.27 -15.57
CA TYR A 148 7.83 -1.96 -15.90
C TYR A 148 6.85 -0.95 -16.48
N ASN A 149 5.78 -1.38 -17.15
CA ASN A 149 4.79 -0.47 -17.75
C ASN A 149 3.52 -0.27 -16.90
N PHE A 150 3.33 -1.07 -15.84
CA PHE A 150 2.13 -0.97 -15.00
C PHE A 150 2.44 -1.08 -13.50
N TYR A 151 2.97 -2.21 -13.01
CA TYR A 151 3.06 -2.45 -11.57
C TYR A 151 4.04 -1.51 -10.85
N LEU A 152 5.23 -1.30 -11.40
CA LEU A 152 6.20 -0.35 -10.85
C LEU A 152 5.70 1.10 -10.97
N PRO A 153 5.16 1.56 -12.11
CA PRO A 153 4.48 2.85 -12.19
C PRO A 153 3.37 3.07 -11.18
N LEU A 154 2.47 2.10 -11.06
CA LEU A 154 1.37 2.17 -10.11
C LEU A 154 1.89 2.24 -8.67
N THR A 155 2.94 1.48 -8.33
CA THR A 155 3.56 1.52 -7.00
C THR A 155 4.20 2.88 -6.71
N GLY A 156 4.87 3.49 -7.70
CA GLY A 156 5.43 4.84 -7.58
C GLY A 156 4.35 5.90 -7.36
N VAL A 157 3.28 5.87 -8.18
CA VAL A 157 2.11 6.74 -8.00
C VAL A 157 1.46 6.53 -6.63
N TYR A 158 1.24 5.27 -6.24
CA TYR A 158 0.68 4.92 -4.94
C TYR A 158 1.53 5.47 -3.78
N GLY A 159 2.85 5.31 -3.80
CA GLY A 159 3.72 5.84 -2.74
C GLY A 159 3.73 7.38 -2.70
N ARG A 160 3.70 8.03 -3.87
CA ARG A 160 3.61 9.50 -3.98
C ARG A 160 2.26 10.02 -3.45
N TRP A 161 1.17 9.35 -3.80
CA TRP A 161 -0.16 9.69 -3.30
C TRP A 161 -0.29 9.42 -1.81
N CYS A 162 0.28 8.32 -1.30
CA CYS A 162 0.40 8.09 0.13
C CYS A 162 0.99 9.32 0.82
N ALA A 163 2.11 9.86 0.31
CA ALA A 163 2.78 11.03 0.87
C ALA A 163 2.03 12.37 0.71
N ARG A 164 1.10 12.47 -0.25
CA ARG A 164 0.24 13.65 -0.46
C ARG A 164 -1.03 13.59 0.38
N ILE A 165 -1.56 12.38 0.60
CA ILE A 165 -2.78 12.15 1.39
C ILE A 165 -2.47 12.17 2.88
N ALA A 166 -1.37 11.52 3.28
CA ALA A 166 -0.98 11.35 4.66
C ALA A 166 0.54 11.35 4.84
N GLY A 167 0.98 11.59 6.06
CA GLY A 167 2.38 11.54 6.42
C GLY A 167 3.15 12.84 6.16
N LYS A 168 4.28 12.92 6.85
CA LYS A 168 5.15 14.07 6.89
C LYS A 168 6.43 13.76 6.11
N PRO A 169 6.82 14.58 5.11
CA PRO A 169 8.12 14.42 4.46
C PRO A 169 9.24 14.61 5.48
N GLU A 170 10.37 13.97 5.23
CA GLU A 170 11.55 14.18 6.08
C GLU A 170 12.15 15.55 5.80
N LYS A 171 12.77 16.16 6.83
CA LYS A 171 13.39 17.48 6.73
C LYS A 171 14.48 17.56 5.64
N SER A 172 15.07 16.42 5.26
CA SER A 172 16.14 16.31 4.27
C SER A 172 15.63 16.21 2.83
N TRP A 173 14.31 16.14 2.60
CA TRP A 173 13.75 15.97 1.27
C TRP A 173 13.64 17.31 0.53
N LYS A 174 13.81 17.28 -0.80
CA LYS A 174 13.86 18.48 -1.65
C LYS A 174 12.48 18.98 -2.10
N TRP A 175 11.40 18.32 -1.67
CA TRP A 175 10.03 18.70 -1.98
C TRP A 175 9.15 18.54 -0.75
N GLU A 176 8.03 19.25 -0.75
CA GLU A 176 7.03 19.17 0.30
C GLU A 176 5.64 18.98 -0.32
N PRO A 177 4.75 18.19 0.31
CA PRO A 177 3.38 18.10 -0.12
C PRO A 177 2.67 19.44 0.16
N ASP A 178 1.65 19.72 -0.64
CA ASP A 178 0.73 20.86 -0.52
C ASP A 178 0.03 20.88 0.85
N VAL A 179 -0.19 19.70 1.43
CA VAL A 179 -0.70 19.53 2.79
C VAL A 179 0.21 18.56 3.54
N LYS A 180 0.84 19.02 4.62
CA LYS A 180 1.78 18.20 5.41
C LYS A 180 1.03 17.35 6.42
N GLY A 181 0.96 16.04 6.20
CA GLY A 181 0.40 15.09 7.16
C GLY A 181 1.19 14.99 8.47
N GLU A 182 0.69 14.15 9.37
CA GLU A 182 1.35 13.80 10.63
C GLU A 182 2.06 12.45 10.55
N GLY A 183 3.14 12.33 11.31
CA GLY A 183 3.86 11.07 11.43
C GLY A 183 4.74 10.71 10.24
N THR A 184 5.50 9.62 10.40
CA THR A 184 6.42 9.15 9.38
C THR A 184 5.68 8.57 8.18
N LEU A 185 6.29 8.69 7.00
CA LEU A 185 5.86 7.95 5.81
C LEU A 185 6.20 6.46 5.92
N PRO A 186 5.44 5.57 5.26
CA PRO A 186 5.82 4.18 5.10
C PRO A 186 7.24 4.06 4.59
N TYR A 187 8.02 3.16 5.17
CA TYR A 187 9.39 2.88 4.73
C TYR A 187 9.40 2.19 3.36
N VAL A 188 8.43 1.30 3.11
CA VAL A 188 8.30 0.53 1.87
C VAL A 188 6.86 0.58 1.37
N PHE A 189 6.72 0.66 0.05
CA PHE A 189 5.49 0.44 -0.70
C PHE A 189 5.64 -0.80 -1.57
N GLN A 190 4.55 -1.49 -1.85
CA GLN A 190 4.61 -2.84 -2.40
C GLN A 190 3.39 -3.07 -3.31
N CYS A 191 3.60 -3.78 -4.42
CA CYS A 191 2.53 -4.27 -5.28
C CYS A 191 2.71 -5.77 -5.51
N THR A 192 1.71 -6.57 -5.13
CA THR A 192 1.64 -8.01 -5.44
C THR A 192 0.57 -8.21 -6.50
N TRP A 193 0.82 -9.10 -7.45
CA TRP A 193 -0.19 -9.50 -8.42
C TRP A 193 -0.17 -11.01 -8.65
N SER A 194 -1.30 -11.54 -9.09
CA SER A 194 -1.47 -12.92 -9.52
C SER A 194 -2.06 -12.93 -10.92
N LEU A 195 -1.36 -13.62 -11.83
CA LEU A 195 -1.81 -13.84 -13.19
C LEU A 195 -2.85 -14.97 -13.23
N GLU A 196 -4.03 -14.67 -13.75
CA GLU A 196 -5.09 -15.62 -14.00
C GLU A 196 -5.29 -15.80 -15.52
N VAL A 197 -5.77 -16.98 -15.88
CA VAL A 197 -6.13 -17.33 -17.26
C VAL A 197 -7.61 -17.61 -17.27
N ASP A 198 -8.36 -16.87 -18.07
CA ASP A 198 -9.72 -17.26 -18.38
C ASP A 198 -9.67 -18.54 -19.22
N GLU A 199 -10.19 -19.64 -18.68
CA GLU A 199 -10.12 -20.94 -19.35
C GLU A 199 -10.92 -20.99 -20.66
N SER A 200 -11.95 -20.15 -20.80
CA SER A 200 -12.84 -20.09 -21.96
C SER A 200 -12.28 -19.22 -23.07
N THR A 201 -11.74 -18.04 -22.74
CA THR A 201 -11.22 -17.08 -23.71
C THR A 201 -9.71 -17.19 -23.93
N LYS A 202 -9.02 -17.96 -23.07
CA LYS A 202 -7.55 -18.03 -22.96
C LYS A 202 -6.87 -16.68 -22.75
N LYS A 203 -7.64 -15.63 -22.42
CA LYS A 203 -7.11 -14.31 -22.12
C LYS A 203 -6.50 -14.31 -20.72
N HIS A 204 -5.34 -13.65 -20.63
CA HIS A 204 -4.68 -13.42 -19.36
C HIS A 204 -5.20 -12.13 -18.74
N TRP A 205 -5.41 -12.14 -17.43
CA TRP A 205 -5.64 -10.95 -16.63
C TRP A 205 -4.90 -11.07 -15.32
N ALA A 206 -4.69 -9.96 -14.62
CA ALA A 206 -4.01 -9.99 -13.34
C ALA A 206 -4.81 -9.26 -12.26
N LYS A 207 -5.04 -9.94 -11.14
CA LYS A 207 -5.44 -9.26 -9.91
C LYS A 207 -4.20 -8.67 -9.27
N TYR A 208 -4.26 -7.43 -8.80
CA TYR A 208 -3.17 -6.80 -8.08
C TYR A 208 -3.67 -6.12 -6.80
N PHE A 209 -2.75 -5.91 -5.87
CA PHE A 209 -3.02 -5.16 -4.66
C PHE A 209 -1.78 -4.43 -4.19
N LEU A 210 -1.99 -3.21 -3.67
CA LEU A 210 -0.95 -2.33 -3.18
C LEU A 210 -0.96 -2.29 -1.66
N GLY A 211 0.22 -2.22 -1.06
CA GLY A 211 0.37 -2.13 0.38
C GLY A 211 1.57 -1.30 0.76
N ALA A 212 1.59 -0.86 2.02
CA ALA A 212 2.67 -0.06 2.58
C ALA A 212 3.05 -0.61 3.97
N SER A 213 4.29 -0.41 4.39
CA SER A 213 4.70 -0.75 5.77
C SER A 213 3.97 0.16 6.77
N THR A 214 3.74 -0.32 8.00
CA THR A 214 3.05 0.44 9.04
C THR A 214 3.68 1.82 9.27
N ALA A 215 2.88 2.88 9.15
CA ALA A 215 3.30 4.25 9.39
C ALA A 215 2.07 5.17 9.59
N GLY A 216 2.25 6.49 9.49
CA GLY A 216 1.13 7.45 9.50
C GLY A 216 0.78 8.03 10.87
N ASP A 217 1.66 7.88 11.87
CA ASP A 217 1.52 8.57 13.15
C ASP A 217 2.89 8.98 13.72
N ASN A 218 2.87 9.90 14.67
CA ASN A 218 4.05 10.39 15.38
C ASN A 218 4.30 9.55 16.63
N TRP A 219 5.13 8.53 16.48
CA TRP A 219 5.40 7.53 17.52
C TRP A 219 6.38 8.00 18.61
N GLU A 220 7.11 9.09 18.40
CA GLU A 220 8.36 9.36 19.13
C GLU A 220 8.18 10.13 20.45
N ILE A 221 6.95 10.38 20.86
CA ILE A 221 6.66 11.16 22.06
C ILE A 221 6.86 10.28 23.29
N LYS A 222 8.08 10.31 23.84
CA LYS A 222 8.50 9.46 24.97
C LYS A 222 8.23 10.06 26.35
N ASN A 223 8.05 11.37 26.46
CA ASN A 223 7.83 12.04 27.74
C ASN A 223 6.37 11.86 28.21
N PRO A 224 6.11 11.14 29.32
CA PRO A 224 4.76 10.91 29.83
C PRO A 224 4.03 12.19 30.25
N LYS A 225 4.77 13.27 30.56
CA LYS A 225 4.20 14.58 30.91
C LYS A 225 3.70 15.35 29.69
N SER A 226 4.04 14.92 28.47
CA SER A 226 3.57 15.59 27.26
C SER A 226 2.05 15.41 27.08
N PRO A 227 1.30 16.45 26.70
CA PRO A 227 -0.12 16.31 26.35
C PRO A 227 -0.33 15.41 25.12
N ARG A 228 0.71 15.23 24.30
CA ARG A 228 0.70 14.37 23.11
C ARG A 228 1.21 12.94 23.38
N TYR A 229 1.50 12.59 24.63
CA TYR A 229 1.93 11.24 25.00
C TYR A 229 0.79 10.22 24.78
N THR A 230 1.10 9.09 24.14
CA THR A 230 0.13 8.07 23.73
C THR A 230 0.45 6.66 24.27
N GLY A 231 1.50 6.52 25.08
CA GLY A 231 1.94 5.21 25.61
C GLY A 231 2.45 4.28 24.50
N ALA A 232 2.13 2.99 24.60
CA ALA A 232 2.52 1.93 23.66
C ALA A 232 1.70 1.92 22.35
N TRP A 233 1.39 3.10 21.80
CA TRP A 233 0.53 3.22 20.62
C TRP A 233 1.12 2.55 19.37
N ARG A 234 2.43 2.65 19.17
CA ARG A 234 3.11 2.00 18.03
C ARG A 234 2.98 0.48 18.10
N GLU A 235 3.16 -0.07 19.30
CA GLU A 235 3.07 -1.50 19.58
C GLU A 235 1.64 -2.02 19.37
N ARG A 236 0.63 -1.25 19.83
CA ARG A 236 -0.79 -1.57 19.61
C ARG A 236 -1.12 -1.63 18.13
N VAL A 237 -0.75 -0.59 17.37
CA VAL A 237 -0.98 -0.56 15.91
C VAL A 237 -0.26 -1.72 15.21
N GLY A 238 0.98 -2.01 15.62
CA GLY A 238 1.75 -3.11 15.05
C GLY A 238 1.12 -4.48 15.32
N GLU A 239 0.52 -4.66 16.51
CA GLU A 239 -0.18 -5.88 16.90
C GLU A 239 -1.48 -6.05 16.12
N ASP A 240 -2.28 -4.99 15.98
CA ASP A 240 -3.51 -5.02 15.20
C ASP A 240 -3.24 -5.31 13.72
N ARG A 241 -2.13 -4.79 13.16
CA ARG A 241 -1.70 -5.13 11.80
C ARG A 241 -1.27 -6.59 11.66
N PHE A 242 -0.57 -7.13 12.65
CA PHE A 242 -0.26 -8.56 12.70
C PHE A 242 -1.52 -9.43 12.80
N LYS A 243 -2.47 -9.04 13.65
CA LYS A 243 -3.77 -9.74 13.77
C LYS A 243 -4.50 -9.79 12.43
N MET A 244 -4.38 -8.77 11.58
CA MET A 244 -4.91 -8.83 10.22
C MET A 244 -4.26 -9.91 9.37
N LEU A 245 -2.93 -9.97 9.36
CA LEU A 245 -2.20 -11.05 8.67
C LEU A 245 -2.62 -12.43 9.19
N TYR A 246 -2.63 -12.61 10.51
CA TYR A 246 -2.98 -13.88 11.14
C TYR A 246 -4.43 -14.31 10.92
N ARG A 247 -5.40 -13.40 11.07
CA ARG A 247 -6.83 -13.73 10.96
C ARG A 247 -7.27 -13.94 9.52
N CYS A 248 -6.69 -13.20 8.57
CA CYS A 248 -7.15 -13.18 7.19
C CYS A 248 -6.31 -14.05 6.25
N GLN A 249 -5.28 -14.74 6.77
CA GLN A 249 -4.46 -15.64 5.96
C GLN A 249 -5.30 -16.80 5.39
N ARG A 250 -5.16 -17.04 4.08
CA ARG A 250 -5.84 -18.12 3.36
C ARG A 250 -5.03 -19.42 3.33
N ILE A 251 -3.77 -19.30 3.70
CA ILE A 251 -2.79 -20.35 3.92
C ILE A 251 -1.98 -19.95 5.15
N VAL A 252 -1.56 -20.91 5.96
CA VAL A 252 -0.81 -20.60 7.18
C VAL A 252 0.55 -20.01 6.83
N MET A 253 0.66 -18.69 6.99
CA MET A 253 1.89 -17.92 6.94
C MET A 253 2.44 -17.67 8.34
N VAL A 254 1.58 -17.32 9.29
CA VAL A 254 2.00 -16.97 10.65
C VAL A 254 1.11 -17.64 11.69
N ARG A 255 1.67 -17.85 12.87
CA ARG A 255 0.99 -18.32 14.08
C ARG A 255 0.87 -17.17 15.06
N GLU A 256 -0.17 -17.18 15.88
CA GLU A 256 -0.41 -16.12 16.87
C GLU A 256 0.80 -15.87 17.80
N SER A 257 1.51 -16.95 18.16
CA SER A 257 2.74 -16.89 18.98
C SER A 257 3.85 -16.08 18.32
N ASP A 258 3.92 -16.01 16.98
CA ASP A 258 5.05 -15.40 16.27
C ASP A 258 5.24 -13.92 16.61
N TYR A 259 4.14 -13.20 16.86
CA TYR A 259 4.21 -11.81 17.28
C TYR A 259 4.53 -11.66 18.77
N ARG A 260 3.87 -12.46 19.64
CA ARG A 260 4.07 -12.41 21.10
C ARG A 260 5.50 -12.76 21.50
N GLU A 261 6.07 -13.77 20.87
CA GLU A 261 7.41 -14.29 21.14
C GLU A 261 8.51 -13.58 20.32
N LYS A 262 8.13 -12.64 19.44
CA LYS A 262 9.05 -11.91 18.55
C LYS A 262 9.87 -12.83 17.64
N ASN A 263 9.22 -13.87 17.10
CA ASN A 263 9.85 -14.91 16.28
C ASN A 263 10.00 -14.53 14.81
N ALA A 264 9.68 -13.29 14.42
CA ALA A 264 9.86 -12.85 13.04
C ALA A 264 11.35 -12.92 12.65
N PRO A 265 11.71 -13.43 11.45
CA PRO A 265 13.11 -13.50 11.00
C PRO A 265 13.87 -12.18 11.11
N SER A 266 13.21 -11.05 10.84
CA SER A 266 13.80 -9.71 11.00
C SER A 266 14.02 -9.29 12.46
N GLN A 267 13.41 -9.96 13.44
CA GLN A 267 13.61 -9.73 14.88
C GLN A 267 14.71 -10.62 15.46
N THR A 268 14.79 -11.87 15.00
CA THR A 268 15.73 -12.87 15.52
C THR A 268 17.10 -12.80 14.87
N ALA A 269 17.22 -12.29 13.64
CA ALA A 269 18.51 -12.09 12.99
C ALA A 269 19.38 -11.06 13.77
N ALA A 270 20.69 -11.35 13.88
CA ALA A 270 21.66 -10.53 14.61
C ALA A 270 21.64 -9.05 14.16
N ASN A 271 21.62 -8.82 12.84
CA ASN A 271 21.53 -7.50 12.21
C ASN A 271 20.14 -7.24 11.61
N GLY A 272 19.10 -7.91 12.13
CA GLY A 272 17.73 -7.74 11.64
C GLY A 272 17.15 -6.37 11.99
N SER A 273 16.22 -5.88 11.17
CA SER A 273 15.56 -4.58 11.34
C SER A 273 14.64 -4.47 12.56
N LYS A 274 14.49 -5.56 13.33
CA LYS A 274 13.59 -5.71 14.48
C LYS A 274 12.11 -5.49 14.15
N VAL A 275 11.77 -5.52 12.86
CA VAL A 275 10.39 -5.42 12.38
C VAL A 275 9.67 -6.75 12.60
N ALA A 276 8.54 -6.71 13.29
CA ALA A 276 7.68 -7.87 13.50
C ALA A 276 6.92 -8.26 12.22
N TYR A 277 6.40 -9.48 12.17
CA TYR A 277 5.44 -9.87 11.14
C TYR A 277 4.25 -8.91 11.08
N GLY A 278 3.64 -8.81 9.91
CA GLY A 278 2.50 -7.93 9.66
C GLY A 278 2.82 -6.44 9.62
N ASN A 279 4.06 -6.01 9.87
CA ASN A 279 4.45 -4.58 9.85
C ASN A 279 5.18 -4.15 8.58
N CYS A 280 5.51 -5.10 7.73
CA CYS A 280 6.04 -4.86 6.39
C CYS A 280 4.88 -4.65 5.39
N ALA A 281 5.22 -4.21 4.17
CA ALA A 281 4.28 -3.71 3.18
C ALA A 281 3.40 -4.80 2.53
N GLU A 282 3.82 -6.06 2.60
CA GLU A 282 3.17 -7.22 2.01
C GLU A 282 1.91 -7.69 2.73
N THR A 283 1.65 -7.20 3.96
CA THR A 283 0.56 -7.66 4.83
C THR A 283 -0.78 -7.74 4.10
N TYR A 284 -1.33 -6.61 3.64
CA TYR A 284 -2.59 -6.61 2.90
C TYR A 284 -2.45 -7.24 1.51
N PRO A 285 -1.41 -6.94 0.71
CA PRO A 285 -1.24 -7.58 -0.58
C PRO A 285 -1.26 -9.12 -0.54
N PHE A 286 -0.66 -9.75 0.46
CA PHE A 286 -0.63 -11.21 0.58
C PHE A 286 -2.00 -11.75 0.97
N ILE A 287 -2.67 -11.12 1.94
CA ILE A 287 -4.05 -11.46 2.30
C ILE A 287 -4.97 -11.37 1.07
N MET A 288 -4.82 -10.31 0.26
CA MET A 288 -5.72 -10.00 -0.84
C MET A 288 -5.45 -10.79 -2.13
N ILE A 289 -4.21 -11.21 -2.36
CA ILE A 289 -3.79 -11.87 -3.61
C ILE A 289 -3.52 -13.36 -3.46
N SER A 290 -3.02 -13.81 -2.31
CA SER A 290 -2.68 -15.23 -2.16
C SER A 290 -3.91 -16.13 -2.34
N SER A 291 -3.70 -17.25 -3.03
CA SER A 291 -4.65 -18.35 -3.09
C SER A 291 -4.36 -19.34 -1.96
N SER A 292 -5.37 -20.11 -1.54
CA SER A 292 -5.14 -21.28 -0.69
C SER A 292 -4.46 -22.43 -1.48
N ASN A 293 -4.44 -22.35 -2.81
CA ASN A 293 -3.72 -23.28 -3.68
C ASN A 293 -2.28 -22.81 -3.92
N THR A 294 -1.32 -23.44 -3.25
CA THR A 294 0.12 -23.13 -3.40
C THR A 294 0.65 -23.33 -4.81
N THR A 295 0.09 -24.27 -5.58
CA THR A 295 0.49 -24.49 -6.97
C THR A 295 0.09 -23.31 -7.86
N GLN A 296 -1.08 -22.72 -7.60
CA GLN A 296 -1.48 -21.48 -8.26
C GLN A 296 -0.53 -20.34 -7.88
N ASN A 297 -0.22 -20.19 -6.59
CA ASN A 297 0.69 -19.14 -6.12
C ASN A 297 2.08 -19.26 -6.77
N LEU A 298 2.64 -20.46 -6.81
CA LEU A 298 3.92 -20.77 -7.44
C LEU A 298 3.96 -20.30 -8.91
N LYS A 299 2.88 -20.56 -9.65
CA LYS A 299 2.80 -20.24 -11.09
C LYS A 299 2.51 -18.76 -11.35
N SER A 300 1.63 -18.15 -10.56
CA SER A 300 1.00 -16.87 -10.91
C SER A 300 1.45 -15.68 -10.09
N MET A 301 1.86 -15.86 -8.83
CA MET A 301 2.15 -14.74 -7.95
C MET A 301 3.51 -14.13 -8.24
N SER A 302 3.53 -12.80 -8.32
CA SER A 302 4.72 -11.98 -8.46
C SER A 302 4.54 -10.71 -7.64
N GLY A 303 5.62 -10.00 -7.39
CA GLY A 303 5.54 -8.74 -6.68
C GLY A 303 6.78 -7.88 -6.83
N LEU A 304 6.68 -6.66 -6.32
CA LEU A 304 7.82 -5.76 -6.16
C LEU A 304 7.63 -4.92 -4.91
N ALA A 305 8.75 -4.44 -4.38
CA ALA A 305 8.81 -3.51 -3.26
C ALA A 305 9.66 -2.29 -3.63
N LEU A 306 9.26 -1.12 -3.16
CA LEU A 306 9.84 0.18 -3.48
C LEU A 306 10.03 0.97 -2.18
N GLN A 307 11.28 1.34 -1.86
CA GLN A 307 11.61 2.09 -0.64
C GLN A 307 11.26 3.56 -0.82
N LYS A 308 10.73 4.22 0.22
CA LYS A 308 10.30 5.64 0.16
C LYS A 308 11.33 6.64 -0.35
N ASN A 309 12.62 6.30 -0.34
CA ASN A 309 13.70 7.19 -0.77
C ASN A 309 13.59 7.60 -2.25
N PHE A 310 12.82 6.88 -3.10
CA PHE A 310 12.50 7.38 -4.44
C PHE A 310 11.76 8.72 -4.42
N LEU A 311 11.11 9.04 -3.30
CA LEU A 311 10.44 10.31 -3.11
C LEU A 311 11.43 11.43 -2.78
N LYS A 312 12.67 11.19 -2.36
CA LYS A 312 13.54 12.22 -1.78
C LYS A 312 13.77 13.44 -2.69
N ASP A 313 13.88 13.19 -4.00
CA ASP A 313 14.19 14.21 -4.99
C ASP A 313 12.93 14.97 -5.46
N GLY A 314 13.15 16.09 -6.15
CA GLY A 314 12.23 17.23 -6.29
C GLY A 314 10.75 16.94 -6.64
N GLU A 315 9.94 17.99 -6.53
CA GLU A 315 8.48 17.91 -6.61
C GLU A 315 7.96 17.35 -7.97
N TYR A 316 8.77 17.49 -9.03
CA TYR A 316 8.41 17.13 -10.40
C TYR A 316 9.50 16.37 -11.16
N ALA A 317 10.34 15.57 -10.50
CA ALA A 317 11.16 14.61 -11.24
C ALA A 317 10.22 13.82 -12.17
N GLU A 318 10.49 13.81 -13.47
CA GLU A 318 9.62 13.09 -14.40
C GLU A 318 9.51 11.65 -13.94
N TYR A 319 8.27 11.19 -13.70
CA TYR A 319 8.03 9.79 -13.40
C TYR A 319 8.68 8.94 -14.49
N ASN A 320 9.62 8.09 -14.10
CA ASN A 320 10.30 7.17 -14.98
C ASN A 320 10.65 5.89 -14.23
N ALA A 321 10.35 4.75 -14.82
CA ALA A 321 10.71 3.42 -14.34
C ALA A 321 11.93 2.83 -15.09
N ALA A 322 12.68 3.66 -15.82
CA ALA A 322 13.92 3.23 -16.47
C ALA A 322 15.03 3.00 -15.44
N SER A 323 15.99 2.16 -15.82
CA SER A 323 17.22 1.96 -15.04
C SER A 323 17.96 3.29 -14.83
N GLY A 324 18.60 3.46 -13.66
CA GLY A 324 19.32 4.69 -13.29
C GLY A 324 18.42 5.86 -12.87
N THR A 325 17.15 5.58 -12.55
CA THR A 325 16.21 6.58 -12.03
C THR A 325 15.88 6.29 -10.57
N ALA A 326 15.47 7.31 -9.81
CA ALA A 326 15.14 7.17 -8.39
C ALA A 326 14.12 6.05 -8.10
N ILE A 327 13.14 5.82 -8.97
CA ILE A 327 12.17 4.73 -8.77
C ILE A 327 12.82 3.37 -8.94
N TRP A 328 13.69 3.21 -9.94
CA TRP A 328 14.40 1.95 -10.17
C TRP A 328 15.40 1.64 -9.06
N GLU A 329 16.24 2.63 -8.73
CA GLU A 329 17.33 2.49 -7.74
C GLU A 329 16.82 2.20 -6.34
N ASN A 330 15.57 2.55 -6.04
CA ASN A 330 14.95 2.31 -4.76
C ASN A 330 14.05 1.06 -4.74
N LEU A 331 14.07 0.24 -5.80
CA LEU A 331 13.53 -1.11 -5.72
C LEU A 331 14.24 -1.87 -4.58
N MET A 332 13.51 -2.71 -3.86
CA MET A 332 14.03 -3.48 -2.74
C MET A 332 13.75 -4.96 -2.94
N ALA A 333 14.75 -5.80 -2.65
CA ALA A 333 14.53 -7.23 -2.50
C ALA A 333 13.67 -7.53 -1.25
N PRO A 334 12.95 -8.65 -1.20
CA PRO A 334 12.17 -9.02 -0.02
C PRO A 334 13.03 -9.06 1.24
N CYS A 335 12.56 -8.44 2.33
CA CYS A 335 13.25 -8.52 3.62
C CYS A 335 13.15 -9.96 4.19
N PRO A 336 13.85 -10.29 5.29
CA PRO A 336 13.78 -11.63 5.90
C PRO A 336 12.35 -12.11 6.22
N ASN A 337 11.50 -11.23 6.78
CA ASN A 337 10.09 -11.56 7.01
C ASN A 337 9.36 -11.87 5.71
N CYS A 338 9.45 -10.97 4.71
CA CYS A 338 8.78 -11.15 3.43
C CYS A 338 9.26 -12.42 2.70
N THR A 339 10.56 -12.74 2.79
CA THR A 339 11.14 -13.95 2.20
C THR A 339 10.48 -15.20 2.79
N MET A 340 10.29 -15.23 4.11
CA MET A 340 9.60 -16.33 4.77
C MET A 340 8.13 -16.41 4.34
N LEU A 341 7.42 -15.27 4.32
CA LEU A 341 6.00 -15.25 3.90
C LEU A 341 5.84 -15.71 2.45
N ILE A 342 6.72 -15.31 1.52
CA ILE A 342 6.71 -15.75 0.12
C ILE A 342 6.82 -17.27 0.02
N ALA A 343 7.74 -17.85 0.79
CA ALA A 343 7.91 -19.30 0.85
C ALA A 343 6.67 -19.99 1.42
N GLN A 344 6.08 -19.46 2.49
CA GLN A 344 4.92 -20.05 3.15
C GLN A 344 3.65 -19.99 2.29
N VAL A 345 3.46 -18.94 1.48
CA VAL A 345 2.37 -18.92 0.49
C VAL A 345 2.64 -19.83 -0.72
N GLY A 346 3.82 -20.43 -0.81
CA GLY A 346 4.22 -21.30 -1.92
C GLY A 346 4.56 -20.54 -3.20
N ALA A 347 4.87 -19.25 -3.12
CA ALA A 347 5.25 -18.45 -4.29
C ALA A 347 6.77 -18.52 -4.54
N THR A 348 7.19 -18.23 -5.77
CA THR A 348 8.62 -18.24 -6.13
C THR A 348 9.29 -16.92 -5.72
N ARG A 349 10.28 -16.99 -4.82
CA ARG A 349 11.07 -15.80 -4.40
C ARG A 349 11.60 -14.97 -5.57
N SER A 350 12.10 -15.62 -6.62
CA SER A 350 12.66 -14.92 -7.78
C SER A 350 11.65 -14.06 -8.55
N LYS A 351 10.34 -14.25 -8.36
CA LYS A 351 9.28 -13.39 -8.92
C LYS A 351 9.01 -12.14 -8.08
N PHE A 352 9.74 -11.97 -6.98
CA PHE A 352 9.71 -10.80 -6.09
C PHE A 352 11.06 -10.08 -6.01
N ASP A 353 12.07 -10.55 -6.75
CA ASP A 353 13.41 -9.97 -6.75
C ASP A 353 13.51 -8.71 -7.65
N LEU A 354 14.59 -7.93 -7.46
CA LEU A 354 14.83 -6.63 -8.10
C LEU A 354 14.81 -6.69 -9.62
N GLU A 355 15.53 -7.64 -10.22
CA GLU A 355 15.82 -7.65 -11.66
C GLU A 355 14.88 -8.55 -12.46
N LYS A 356 14.23 -9.51 -11.78
CA LYS A 356 13.33 -10.46 -12.42
C LYS A 356 11.91 -9.90 -12.42
N GLY A 357 11.34 -9.83 -13.62
CA GLY A 357 9.98 -9.38 -13.87
C GLY A 357 9.62 -9.62 -15.33
N GLN A 358 8.33 -9.80 -15.62
CA GLN A 358 7.87 -9.86 -17.00
C GLN A 358 8.05 -8.48 -17.66
N GLY A 359 8.49 -8.48 -18.92
CA GLY A 359 8.71 -7.30 -19.75
C GLY A 359 10.17 -6.83 -19.81
N THR A 360 10.46 -5.89 -20.71
CA THR A 360 11.78 -5.26 -20.86
C THR A 360 11.79 -3.91 -20.13
N PRO A 361 12.83 -3.58 -19.36
CA PRO A 361 12.96 -2.26 -18.76
C PRO A 361 12.91 -1.15 -19.82
N PRO A 362 12.20 -0.04 -19.58
CA PRO A 362 12.17 1.07 -20.53
C PRO A 362 13.55 1.75 -20.62
N LYS A 363 13.87 2.27 -21.80
CA LYS A 363 15.08 3.09 -21.97
C LYS A 363 14.92 4.43 -21.21
N PRO A 364 15.98 4.98 -20.63
CA PRO A 364 15.96 6.33 -20.06
C PRO A 364 15.52 7.37 -21.09
N LEU A 365 14.79 8.39 -20.64
CA LEU A 365 14.43 9.52 -21.50
C LEU A 365 15.65 10.42 -21.72
N ALA A 366 15.81 10.96 -22.93
CA ALA A 366 16.94 11.81 -23.30
C ALA A 366 17.08 13.07 -22.41
N SER A 367 15.98 13.59 -21.88
CA SER A 367 15.98 14.74 -20.95
C SER A 367 16.66 14.44 -19.61
N ILE A 368 16.68 13.17 -19.17
CA ILE A 368 17.28 12.76 -17.90
C ILE A 368 18.80 12.60 -18.04
N LEU A 369 19.27 12.11 -19.19
CA LEU A 369 20.69 12.04 -19.51
C LEU A 369 21.31 13.44 -19.47
N ALA A 370 20.62 14.45 -20.03
CA ALA A 370 21.08 15.83 -20.00
C ALA A 370 21.13 16.45 -18.59
N THR A 371 20.28 16.02 -17.65
CA THR A 371 20.32 16.52 -16.27
C THR A 371 21.37 15.84 -15.38
N GLN A 372 21.85 14.64 -15.75
CA GLN A 372 22.92 13.95 -15.02
C GLN A 372 24.31 14.50 -15.38
N ASP A 373 24.50 14.96 -16.62
CA ASP A 373 25.77 15.57 -17.07
C ASP A 373 26.05 16.95 -16.46
N VAL A 374 25.02 17.68 -16.01
CA VAL A 374 25.17 19.03 -15.42
C VAL A 374 25.58 18.98 -13.94
N SER A 375 25.51 17.81 -13.28
CA SER A 375 25.88 17.64 -11.87
C SER A 375 27.34 17.21 -11.61
N VAL A 376 28.19 17.16 -12.64
CA VAL A 376 29.61 16.76 -12.52
C VAL A 376 30.59 17.95 -12.58
N GLU A 377 30.11 19.17 -12.86
CA GLU A 377 30.93 20.39 -12.79
C GLU A 377 30.24 21.48 -11.97
N ALA A 378 30.48 21.49 -10.65
CA ALA A 378 30.43 22.68 -9.79
C ALA A 378 31.15 22.43 -8.45
#